data_AF-A0AA40MDL0-F1
#
_entry.id   AF-A0AA40MDL0-F1
#
_cell.length_a   1.000
_cell.length_b   1.000
_cell.length_c   1.000
_cell.angle_alpha   90.00
_cell.angle_beta   90.00
_cell.angle_gamma   90.00
#
_symmetry.space_group_name_H-M   'P 1'
#
loop_
_entity.id
_entity.type
_entity.pdbx_description
1 polymer ?
#
loop_
_entity_poly.entity_id
_entity_poly.type
_entity_poly.pdbx_seq_one_letter_code
_entity_poly.pdbx_strand_id
1 'polypeptide(L)'
;MRLPLGSNLHDLAMLAIPSEFLPIRRLGELPHEEWMAVLPDNTEIVVADVGGKPSSIGIEKAISIVQSRAYLEARARQLLLPIVRQDGEWRLVGIDFGVEARRHNCEFLMCFAFQARMANLDATGPYVEVGFALPMRSSIWPIFILTIKTVTGLAV
;
A
#
# COMPACT_ATOMS: atom_id res chain seq x y z
N MET A 1 37.53 0.75 1.97
CA MET A 1 37.07 -0.59 2.43
C MET A 1 35.71 -0.84 1.78
N ARG A 2 35.63 -1.71 0.77
CA ARG A 2 34.37 -2.02 0.07
C ARG A 2 33.72 -3.20 0.79
N LEU A 3 32.56 -2.97 1.41
CA LEU A 3 31.72 -4.03 1.95
C LEU A 3 31.08 -4.83 0.81
N PRO A 4 30.75 -6.13 1.00
CA PRO A 4 30.16 -6.94 -0.05
C PRO A 4 28.74 -6.44 -0.35
N LEU A 5 28.44 -6.16 -1.62
CA LEU A 5 27.15 -5.60 -2.06
C LEU A 5 25.91 -6.44 -1.68
N GLY A 6 26.08 -7.73 -1.36
CA GLY A 6 24.97 -8.65 -1.10
C GLY A 6 24.38 -8.57 0.31
N SER A 7 25.19 -8.33 1.34
CA SER A 7 24.72 -8.29 2.74
C SER A 7 23.93 -7.01 3.03
N ASN A 8 24.33 -5.89 2.42
CA ASN A 8 23.73 -4.58 2.66
C ASN A 8 22.26 -4.50 2.22
N LEU A 9 21.89 -5.15 1.11
CA LEU A 9 20.51 -5.12 0.61
C LEU A 9 19.54 -5.96 1.45
N HIS A 10 19.99 -7.09 1.98
CA HIS A 10 19.17 -7.93 2.86
C HIS A 10 18.95 -7.25 4.22
N ASP A 11 19.99 -6.62 4.78
CA ASP A 11 19.88 -5.86 6.03
C ASP A 11 19.00 -4.60 5.84
N LEU A 12 19.11 -3.91 4.70
CA LEU A 12 18.23 -2.79 4.34
C LEU A 12 16.77 -3.22 4.08
N ALA A 13 16.57 -4.44 3.59
CA ALA A 13 15.24 -5.03 3.41
C ALA A 13 14.58 -5.33 4.77
N MET A 14 15.33 -5.91 5.71
CA MET A 14 14.88 -6.17 7.08
C MET A 14 14.58 -4.88 7.85
N LEU A 15 15.30 -3.79 7.55
CA LEU A 15 15.01 -2.46 8.11
C LEU A 15 13.71 -1.86 7.54
N ALA A 16 13.35 -2.18 6.30
CA ALA A 16 12.17 -1.64 5.65
C ALA A 16 10.89 -2.41 6.01
N ILE A 17 10.94 -3.74 5.98
CA ILE A 17 9.80 -4.61 6.30
C ILE A 17 10.29 -5.67 7.30
N PRO A 18 10.26 -5.37 8.61
CA PRO A 18 10.82 -6.25 9.65
C PRO A 18 9.95 -7.47 9.97
N SER A 19 8.80 -7.60 9.31
CA SER A 19 7.77 -8.58 9.61
C SER A 19 7.71 -9.68 8.55
N GLU A 20 7.37 -10.89 8.96
CA GLU A 20 7.13 -12.00 8.04
C GLU A 20 5.85 -11.76 7.21
N PHE A 21 5.90 -12.17 5.94
CA PHE A 21 4.72 -12.21 5.10
C PHE A 21 3.88 -13.44 5.44
N LEU A 22 2.61 -13.21 5.79
CA LEU A 22 1.64 -14.25 6.11
C LEU A 22 0.55 -14.28 5.04
N PRO A 23 0.01 -15.46 4.69
CA PRO A 23 -1.03 -15.57 3.67
C PRO A 23 -2.33 -14.95 4.19
N ILE A 24 -2.97 -14.09 3.39
CA ILE A 24 -4.23 -13.44 3.78
C ILE A 24 -5.44 -14.08 3.10
N ARG A 25 -6.62 -13.91 3.71
CA ARG A 25 -7.91 -14.26 3.10
C ARG A 25 -8.76 -13.01 3.06
N ARG A 26 -8.93 -12.43 1.88
CA ARG A 26 -9.98 -11.44 1.67
C ARG A 26 -11.31 -12.17 1.54
N LEU A 27 -12.35 -11.66 2.20
CA LEU A 27 -13.68 -12.26 2.21
C LEU A 27 -14.20 -12.38 0.77
N GLY A 28 -14.43 -13.61 0.30
CA GLY A 28 -15.02 -13.90 -1.01
C GLY A 28 -14.06 -14.30 -2.13
N GLU A 29 -12.74 -14.33 -1.91
CA GLU A 29 -11.78 -14.79 -2.92
C GLU A 29 -11.29 -16.23 -2.68
N LEU A 30 -10.91 -16.89 -3.78
CA LEU A 30 -10.31 -18.23 -3.90
C LEU A 30 -9.00 -18.33 -3.06
N PRO A 31 -8.38 -19.52 -2.87
CA PRO A 31 -7.33 -19.68 -1.85
C PRO A 31 -6.18 -18.68 -1.98
N HIS A 32 -5.74 -18.13 -0.85
CA HIS A 32 -4.54 -17.29 -0.60
C HIS A 32 -3.83 -16.73 -1.85
N GLU A 33 -4.50 -15.82 -2.58
CA GLU A 33 -3.90 -15.17 -3.77
C GLU A 33 -2.92 -14.04 -3.39
N GLU A 34 -2.82 -13.71 -2.10
CA GLU A 34 -2.04 -12.61 -1.58
C GLU A 34 -1.42 -12.93 -0.20
N TRP A 35 -0.34 -12.23 0.08
CA TRP A 35 0.44 -12.29 1.30
C TRP A 35 0.60 -10.90 1.90
N MET A 36 0.62 -10.79 3.22
CA MET A 36 0.69 -9.52 3.94
C MET A 36 1.78 -9.53 5.01
N ALA A 37 2.53 -8.44 5.06
CA ALA A 37 3.36 -8.07 6.21
C ALA A 37 2.82 -6.77 6.82
N VAL A 38 3.03 -6.54 8.11
CA VAL A 38 2.55 -5.32 8.80
C VAL A 38 3.74 -4.52 9.30
N LEU A 39 3.81 -3.24 8.98
CA LEU A 39 4.85 -2.32 9.45
C LEU A 39 4.59 -1.87 10.90
N PRO A 40 5.60 -1.31 11.60
CA PRO A 40 5.44 -0.87 13.00
C PRO A 40 4.33 0.16 13.27
N ASP A 41 3.89 0.88 12.24
CA ASP A 41 2.80 1.85 12.32
C ASP A 41 1.44 1.29 11.86
N ASN A 42 1.33 -0.04 11.78
CA ASN A 42 0.16 -0.79 11.31
C ASN A 42 -0.17 -0.61 9.82
N THR A 43 0.75 -0.09 9.01
CA THR A 43 0.57 -0.12 7.55
C THR A 43 0.74 -1.55 7.04
N GLU A 44 -0.26 -2.06 6.34
CA GLU A 44 -0.22 -3.36 5.67
C GLU A 44 0.60 -3.27 4.38
N ILE A 45 1.42 -4.28 4.09
CA ILE A 45 2.15 -4.43 2.84
C ILE A 45 1.68 -5.72 2.20
N VAL A 46 0.99 -5.61 1.07
CA VAL A 46 0.38 -6.75 0.37
C VAL A 46 1.16 -7.08 -0.89
N VAL A 47 1.48 -8.35 -1.10
CA VAL A 47 2.13 -8.85 -2.32
C VAL A 47 1.36 -10.06 -2.87
N ALA A 48 1.43 -10.25 -4.18
CA ALA A 48 0.77 -11.38 -4.84
C ALA A 48 1.40 -12.72 -4.42
N ASP A 49 0.59 -13.78 -4.40
CA ASP A 49 1.06 -15.15 -4.38
C ASP A 49 1.69 -15.53 -5.73
N VAL A 50 2.84 -16.20 -5.68
CA VAL A 50 3.47 -16.88 -6.82
C VAL A 50 3.89 -18.28 -6.38
N GLY A 51 3.01 -19.25 -6.61
CA GLY A 51 3.29 -20.66 -6.34
C GLY A 51 3.27 -21.02 -4.86
N GLY A 52 2.33 -20.45 -4.10
CA GLY A 52 2.18 -20.71 -2.66
C GLY A 52 3.18 -19.95 -1.80
N LYS A 53 3.75 -18.86 -2.32
CA LYS A 53 4.76 -18.03 -1.67
C LYS A 53 4.57 -16.56 -2.06
N PRO A 54 4.99 -15.60 -1.22
CA PRO A 54 4.96 -14.20 -1.58
C PRO A 54 5.88 -13.94 -2.79
N SER A 55 5.41 -13.12 -3.73
CA SER A 55 6.16 -12.73 -4.92
C SER A 55 7.49 -12.07 -4.56
N SER A 56 8.61 -12.62 -5.03
CA SER A 56 9.95 -12.03 -4.82
C SER A 56 10.06 -10.63 -5.44
N ILE A 57 9.53 -10.46 -6.65
CA ILE A 57 9.48 -9.14 -7.33
C ILE A 57 8.58 -8.18 -6.54
N GLY A 58 7.46 -8.66 -5.99
CA GLY A 58 6.58 -7.87 -5.13
C GLY A 58 7.30 -7.38 -3.88
N ILE A 59 8.07 -8.25 -3.22
CA ILE A 59 8.87 -7.91 -2.04
C ILE A 59 9.95 -6.88 -2.37
N GLU A 60 10.70 -7.06 -3.46
CA GLU A 60 11.74 -6.11 -3.89
C GLU A 60 11.17 -4.70 -4.15
N LYS A 61 10.01 -4.63 -4.80
CA LYS A 61 9.28 -3.37 -5.00
C LYS A 61 8.82 -2.80 -3.66
N ALA A 62 8.25 -3.63 -2.79
CA ALA A 62 7.76 -3.20 -1.49
C ALA A 62 8.88 -2.56 -0.64
N ILE A 63 10.05 -3.19 -0.58
CA ILE A 63 11.22 -2.63 0.12
C ILE A 63 11.57 -1.24 -0.43
N SER A 64 11.69 -1.12 -1.75
CA SER A 64 12.06 0.14 -2.42
C SER A 64 11.06 1.27 -2.17
N ILE A 65 9.76 0.93 -2.19
CA ILE A 65 8.68 1.89 -1.96
C ILE A 65 8.57 2.26 -0.48
N VAL A 66 8.72 1.30 0.44
CA VAL A 66 8.69 1.58 1.89
C VAL A 66 9.83 2.52 2.29
N GLN A 67 11.02 2.36 1.71
CA GLN A 67 12.14 3.29 1.92
C GLN A 67 11.84 4.72 1.43
N SER A 68 10.99 4.87 0.41
CA SER A 68 10.59 6.16 -0.17
C SER A 68 9.22 6.65 0.33
N ARG A 69 8.63 5.96 1.33
CA ARG A 69 7.22 6.10 1.69
C ARG A 69 6.84 7.51 2.10
N ALA A 70 7.65 8.18 2.91
CA ALA A 70 7.34 9.51 3.41
C ALA A 70 7.07 10.53 2.28
N TYR A 71 7.86 10.46 1.20
CA TYR A 71 7.69 11.32 0.04
C TYR A 71 6.41 10.98 -0.74
N LEU A 72 6.19 9.70 -1.00
CA LEU A 72 5.02 9.21 -1.75
C LEU A 72 3.71 9.48 -0.99
N GLU A 73 3.72 9.30 0.32
CA GLU A 73 2.59 9.56 1.20
C GLU A 73 2.25 11.05 1.24
N ALA A 74 3.24 11.93 1.39
CA ALA A 74 3.03 13.38 1.31
C ALA A 74 2.41 13.79 -0.03
N ARG A 75 2.88 13.18 -1.13
CA ARG A 75 2.31 13.44 -2.46
C ARG A 75 0.88 12.92 -2.60
N ALA A 76 0.60 11.72 -2.12
CA ALA A 76 -0.76 11.16 -2.12
C ALA A 76 -1.71 12.04 -1.31
N ARG A 77 -1.31 12.47 -0.10
CA ARG A 77 -2.11 13.36 0.75
C ARG A 77 -2.46 14.66 0.05
N GLN A 78 -1.53 15.27 -0.71
CA GLN A 78 -1.83 16.45 -1.53
C GLN A 78 -2.93 16.21 -2.57
N LEU A 79 -2.96 15.02 -3.18
CA LEU A 79 -4.01 14.63 -4.12
C LEU A 79 -5.36 14.39 -3.43
N LEU A 80 -5.35 13.99 -2.16
CA LEU A 80 -6.54 13.73 -1.36
C LEU A 80 -7.15 14.98 -0.71
N LEU A 81 -6.39 16.08 -0.58
CA LEU A 81 -6.85 17.34 0.04
C LEU A 81 -8.21 17.85 -0.51
N PRO A 82 -8.50 17.80 -1.82
CA PRO A 82 -9.77 18.31 -2.35
C PRO A 82 -10.98 17.41 -2.06
N ILE A 83 -10.79 16.16 -1.61
CA ILE A 83 -11.84 15.14 -1.55
C ILE A 83 -12.72 15.31 -0.30
N VAL A 84 -12.14 15.70 0.84
CA VAL A 84 -12.87 15.78 2.11
C VAL A 84 -12.98 17.22 2.58
N ARG A 85 -14.19 17.62 2.96
CA ARG A 85 -14.53 18.97 3.47
C ARG A 85 -14.55 19.06 5.00
N GLN A 86 -14.30 17.96 5.69
CA GLN A 86 -14.36 17.85 7.15
C GLN A 86 -12.95 17.89 7.76
N ASP A 87 -12.85 18.39 8.99
CA ASP A 87 -11.61 18.32 9.77
C ASP A 87 -11.27 16.86 10.10
N GLY A 88 -10.06 16.43 9.73
CA GLY A 88 -9.56 15.09 9.97
C GLY A 88 -8.26 14.84 9.25
N GLU A 89 -7.78 13.60 9.32
CA GLU A 89 -6.51 13.20 8.73
C GLU A 89 -6.69 11.94 7.90
N TRP A 90 -6.10 11.96 6.71
CA TRP A 90 -5.85 10.71 5.98
C TRP A 90 -4.81 9.88 6.75
N ARG A 91 -4.94 8.57 6.76
CA ARG A 91 -3.91 7.66 7.28
C ARG A 91 -3.66 6.60 6.24
N LEU A 92 -2.39 6.39 5.92
CA LEU A 92 -1.99 5.25 5.10
C LEU A 92 -2.24 3.99 5.93
N VAL A 93 -3.05 3.07 5.41
CA VAL A 93 -3.39 1.81 6.08
C VAL A 93 -2.82 0.61 5.33
N GLY A 94 -2.53 0.76 4.03
CA GLY A 94 -1.94 -0.32 3.26
C GLY A 94 -1.18 0.15 2.02
N ILE A 95 -0.24 -0.66 1.56
CA ILE A 95 0.41 -0.55 0.26
C ILE A 95 0.27 -1.91 -0.45
N ASP A 96 -0.43 -1.91 -1.57
CA ASP A 96 -0.77 -3.11 -2.33
C ASP A 96 0.13 -3.22 -3.56
N PHE A 97 0.86 -4.33 -3.68
CA PHE A 97 1.64 -4.77 -4.83
C PHE A 97 1.06 -6.07 -5.43
N GLY A 98 -0.15 -6.43 -5.01
CA GLY A 98 -0.79 -7.72 -5.17
C GLY A 98 -1.75 -7.80 -6.35
N VAL A 99 -2.86 -8.49 -6.13
CA VAL A 99 -3.91 -8.70 -7.12
C VAL A 99 -4.60 -7.37 -7.44
N GLU A 100 -4.92 -6.56 -6.44
CA GLU A 100 -5.63 -5.29 -6.66
C GLU A 100 -4.79 -4.29 -7.46
N ALA A 101 -3.51 -4.11 -7.12
CA ALA A 101 -2.62 -3.25 -7.91
C ALA A 101 -2.57 -3.66 -9.39
N ARG A 102 -2.49 -4.97 -9.67
CA ARG A 102 -2.54 -5.53 -11.02
C ARG A 102 -3.88 -5.28 -11.72
N ARG A 103 -5.01 -5.46 -11.02
CA ARG A 103 -6.36 -5.17 -11.56
C ARG A 103 -6.48 -3.71 -12.02
N HIS A 104 -5.82 -2.79 -11.31
CA HIS A 104 -5.79 -1.37 -11.65
C HIS A 104 -4.68 -0.96 -12.64
N ASN A 105 -3.93 -1.91 -13.22
CA ASN A 105 -2.74 -1.65 -14.05
C ASN A 105 -1.74 -0.69 -13.38
N CYS A 106 -1.62 -0.77 -12.06
CA CYS A 106 -0.70 0.02 -11.25
C CYS A 106 0.54 -0.80 -10.86
N GLU A 107 1.64 -0.11 -10.59
CA GLU A 107 2.82 -0.74 -9.98
C GLU A 107 2.56 -1.06 -8.51
N PHE A 108 1.83 -0.17 -7.83
CA PHE A 108 1.31 -0.36 -6.49
C PHE A 108 0.14 0.60 -6.21
N LEU A 109 -0.63 0.31 -5.17
CA LEU A 109 -1.66 1.19 -4.62
C LEU A 109 -1.25 1.61 -3.21
N MET A 110 -1.41 2.88 -2.86
CA MET A 110 -1.41 3.33 -1.47
C MET A 110 -2.86 3.52 -1.01
N CYS A 111 -3.25 2.79 0.01
CA CYS A 111 -4.60 2.78 0.54
C CYS A 111 -4.70 3.69 1.76
N PHE A 112 -5.59 4.67 1.71
CA PHE A 112 -5.80 5.65 2.76
C PHE A 112 -7.19 5.50 3.37
N ALA A 113 -7.25 5.53 4.70
CA ALA A 113 -8.49 5.71 5.43
C ALA A 113 -8.56 7.14 5.98
N PHE A 114 -9.69 7.82 5.82
CA PHE A 114 -9.89 9.12 6.46
C PHE A 114 -10.38 8.93 7.88
N GLN A 115 -9.71 9.57 8.83
CA GLN A 115 -10.12 9.66 10.21
C GLN A 115 -10.59 11.08 10.51
N ALA A 116 -11.91 11.27 10.62
CA ALA A 116 -12.47 12.55 11.04
C ALA A 116 -12.15 12.85 12.50
N ARG A 117 -11.83 14.11 12.82
CA ARG A 117 -11.39 14.52 14.17
C ARG A 117 -12.47 14.40 15.24
N MET A 118 -13.74 14.49 14.84
CA MET A 118 -14.90 14.42 15.73
C MET A 118 -15.93 13.35 15.31
N ALA A 119 -15.52 12.32 14.57
CA ALA A 119 -16.44 11.22 14.29
C ALA A 119 -16.82 10.50 15.59
N ASN A 120 -18.12 10.35 15.84
CA ASN A 120 -18.62 9.32 16.75
C ASN A 120 -18.03 7.98 16.30
N LEU A 121 -17.71 7.10 17.27
CA LEU A 121 -17.14 5.77 17.02
C LEU A 121 -17.96 4.91 16.03
N ASP A 122 -19.20 5.30 15.75
CA ASP A 122 -20.14 4.63 14.84
C ASP A 122 -20.10 5.15 13.38
N ALA A 123 -19.36 6.22 13.08
CA ALA A 123 -19.32 6.81 11.74
C ALA A 123 -18.16 6.24 10.91
N THR A 124 -18.50 5.40 9.93
CA THR A 124 -17.56 4.88 8.94
C THR A 124 -16.97 6.02 8.10
N GLY A 125 -15.63 6.12 8.12
CA GLY A 125 -14.88 7.13 7.36
C GLY A 125 -14.64 6.71 5.91
N PRO A 126 -14.49 7.66 4.97
CA PRO A 126 -14.19 7.33 3.59
C PRO A 126 -12.83 6.62 3.46
N TYR A 127 -12.82 5.54 2.69
CA TYR A 127 -11.62 4.85 2.23
C TYR A 127 -11.29 5.32 0.82
N VAL A 128 -10.00 5.47 0.49
CA VAL A 128 -9.54 5.90 -0.83
C VAL A 128 -8.27 5.14 -1.19
N GLU A 129 -8.22 4.64 -2.42
CA GLU A 129 -7.03 4.01 -2.97
C GLU A 129 -6.35 5.00 -3.94
N VAL A 130 -5.08 5.28 -3.72
CA VAL A 130 -4.25 6.10 -4.61
C VAL A 130 -3.31 5.16 -5.34
N GLY A 131 -3.60 4.85 -6.58
CA GLY A 131 -2.76 4.05 -7.47
C GLY A 131 -1.62 4.84 -8.08
N PHE A 132 -0.46 4.18 -8.18
CA PHE A 132 0.73 4.71 -8.80
C PHE A 132 1.13 3.77 -9.94
N ALA A 133 1.14 4.29 -11.17
CA ALA A 133 1.55 3.55 -12.35
C ALA A 133 2.80 4.21 -12.95
N LEU A 134 3.90 3.45 -13.04
CA LEU A 134 5.04 3.85 -13.85
C LEU A 134 4.81 3.28 -15.25
N PRO A 135 4.63 4.12 -16.29
CA PRO A 135 4.49 3.59 -17.64
C PRO A 135 5.77 2.86 -18.04
N MET A 136 5.68 1.54 -18.30
CA MET A 136 6.81 0.67 -18.66
C MET A 136 7.61 1.13 -19.89
N ARG A 137 7.07 2.08 -20.69
CA ARG A 137 7.71 2.61 -21.90
C ARG A 137 7.23 4.02 -22.22
N SER A 138 7.68 5.03 -21.49
CA SER A 138 7.52 6.42 -21.96
C SER A 138 8.37 7.40 -21.17
N SER A 139 8.98 8.37 -21.87
CA SER A 139 9.60 9.57 -21.30
C SER A 139 8.57 10.56 -20.73
N ILE A 140 7.44 10.07 -20.22
CA ILE A 140 6.35 10.86 -19.66
C ILE A 140 6.29 10.63 -18.16
N TRP A 141 6.09 11.75 -17.46
CA TRP A 141 5.89 11.89 -16.02
C TRP A 141 5.03 10.77 -15.39
N PRO A 142 5.30 10.38 -14.13
CA PRO A 142 4.56 9.32 -13.44
C PRO A 142 3.05 9.56 -13.49
N ILE A 143 2.28 8.51 -13.79
CA ILE A 143 0.82 8.56 -13.87
C ILE A 143 0.28 8.15 -12.50
N PHE A 144 -0.54 9.02 -11.90
CA PHE A 144 -1.25 8.73 -10.65
C PHE A 144 -2.70 8.40 -10.99
N ILE A 145 -3.15 7.21 -10.62
CA ILE A 145 -4.54 6.75 -10.79
C ILE A 145 -5.21 6.85 -9.44
N LEU A 146 -6.13 7.80 -9.26
CA LEU A 146 -6.89 7.92 -8.03
C LEU A 146 -8.17 7.08 -8.13
N THR A 147 -8.28 6.01 -7.35
CA THR A 147 -9.49 5.18 -7.24
C THR A 147 -10.16 5.44 -5.89
N ILE A 148 -11.24 6.21 -5.89
CA ILE A 148 -12.00 6.47 -4.66
C ILE A 148 -13.01 5.35 -4.47
N LYS A 149 -12.77 4.45 -3.50
CA LYS A 149 -13.73 3.44 -3.05
C LYS A 149 -14.31 3.84 -1.70
N THR A 150 -15.50 4.44 -1.69
CA THR A 150 -16.22 4.65 -0.43
C THR A 150 -16.67 3.31 0.16
N VAL A 151 -15.94 2.80 1.14
CA VAL A 151 -16.37 1.64 1.92
C VAL A 151 -17.25 2.14 3.06
N THR A 152 -18.56 1.94 2.93
CA THR A 152 -19.49 2.01 4.06
C THR A 152 -19.42 0.68 4.80
N GLY A 153 -18.70 0.63 5.93
CA GLY A 153 -18.78 -0.51 6.84
C GLY A 153 -20.16 -0.56 7.52
N LEU A 154 -20.77 -1.74 7.52
CA LEU A 154 -21.92 -2.06 8.36
C LEU A 154 -21.49 -1.96 9.83
N ALA A 155 -22.29 -1.23 10.62
CA ALA A 155 -22.19 -1.25 12.08
C ALA A 155 -22.21 -2.70 12.57
N VAL A 156 -21.27 -3.05 13.46
CA VAL A 156 -21.34 -4.26 14.28
C VAL A 156 -22.21 -3.95 15.50
#